data_AF-A0A542GF40-F1
#
_entry.id   AF-A0A542GF40-F1
#
_cell.length_a   1.000
_cell.length_b   1.000
_cell.length_c   1.000
_cell.angle_alpha   90.00
_cell.angle_beta   90.00
_cell.angle_gamma   90.00
#
_symmetry.space_group_name_H-M   'P 1'
#
loop_
_entity.id
_entity.type
_entity.pdbx_description
1 polymer ?
#
loop_
_entity_poly.entity_id
_entity_poly.type
_entity_poly.pdbx_seq_one_letter_code
_entity_poly.pdbx_strand_id
1 'polypeptide(L)'
;MSGAAGDFRKRLERAAELRSYRGAGISAEEEAALDALDAQEREKRRKVSDAARAEYLVRDAMAHGKFDNLKYAGKPIPGLGESYDPDWWVKGLIQRENISGLGPAAILLRTEDAELDAKLDAQYTEQQVRDLLQDFNRRVIDARRQLQGGPPVITKTREVEDEVERWRSRRAARVVEPPAEPEQGRSWWKRLWKGTG
;
A
#
# COMPACT_ATOMS: atom_id res chain seq x y z
N MET A 1 18.17 71.68 12.55
CA MET A 1 17.09 70.68 12.39
C MET A 1 17.38 69.71 11.23
N SER A 2 18.48 68.93 11.29
CA SER A 2 18.94 68.09 10.15
C SER A 2 19.03 66.57 10.46
N GLY A 3 19.04 66.16 11.74
CA GLY A 3 19.24 64.74 12.12
C GLY A 3 18.06 63.81 11.83
N ALA A 4 16.83 64.27 12.05
CA ALA A 4 15.63 63.43 11.95
C ALA A 4 15.35 62.91 10.52
N ALA A 5 15.75 63.67 9.50
CA ALA A 5 15.61 63.27 8.09
C ALA A 5 16.59 62.13 7.72
N GLY A 6 17.77 62.10 8.34
CA GLY A 6 18.75 61.04 8.13
C GLY A 6 18.33 59.72 8.77
N ASP A 7 17.75 59.77 9.97
CA ASP A 7 17.27 58.59 10.69
C ASP A 7 16.05 57.96 10.00
N PHE A 8 15.16 58.80 9.47
CA PHE A 8 14.03 58.33 8.66
C PHE A 8 14.51 57.65 7.38
N ARG A 9 15.51 58.22 6.70
CA ARG A 9 16.09 57.65 5.48
C ARG A 9 16.75 56.29 5.76
N LYS A 10 17.54 56.17 6.83
CA LYS A 10 18.15 54.90 7.28
C LYS A 10 17.11 53.84 7.64
N ARG A 11 16.01 54.22 8.29
CA ARG A 11 14.90 53.29 8.62
C ARG A 11 14.17 52.84 7.35
N LEU A 12 13.99 53.74 6.38
CA LEU A 12 13.32 53.45 5.12
C LEU A 12 14.17 52.54 4.21
N GLU A 13 15.49 52.75 4.23
CA GLU A 13 16.49 51.93 3.52
C GLU A 13 16.54 50.51 4.11
N ARG A 14 16.60 50.38 5.44
CA ARG A 14 16.53 49.08 6.13
C ARG A 14 15.19 48.36 5.92
N ALA A 15 14.08 49.10 5.85
CA ALA A 15 12.77 48.55 5.55
C ALA A 15 12.59 48.18 4.06
N ALA A 16 13.34 48.83 3.15
CA ALA A 16 13.40 48.48 1.74
C ALA A 16 14.25 47.22 1.51
N GLU A 17 15.39 47.10 2.20
CA GLU A 17 16.20 45.87 2.23
C GLU A 17 15.36 44.68 2.72
N LEU A 18 14.69 44.80 3.87
CA LEU A 18 13.85 43.72 4.41
C LEU A 18 12.65 43.36 3.50
N ARG A 19 12.21 44.25 2.60
CA ARG A 19 11.15 43.96 1.62
C ARG A 19 11.67 43.34 0.33
N SER A 20 12.88 43.68 -0.12
CA SER A 20 13.52 43.02 -1.28
C SER A 20 13.94 41.57 -0.97
N TYR A 21 14.19 41.26 0.31
CA TYR A 21 14.52 39.91 0.77
C TYR A 21 13.34 38.91 0.79
N ARG A 22 12.09 39.33 0.52
CA ARG A 22 10.96 38.38 0.42
C ARG A 22 10.88 37.67 -0.95
N GLY A 23 11.64 38.13 -1.95
CA GLY A 23 11.64 37.58 -3.32
C GLY A 23 13.01 37.11 -3.83
N ALA A 24 14.11 37.53 -3.22
CA ALA A 24 15.44 36.97 -3.44
C ALA A 24 15.77 36.08 -2.24
N GLY A 25 16.41 34.94 -2.47
CA GLY A 25 16.83 34.04 -1.39
C GLY A 25 17.66 34.73 -0.31
N ILE A 26 17.87 34.01 0.80
CA ILE A 26 18.77 34.41 1.88
C ILE A 26 20.07 35.02 1.35
N SER A 27 20.59 36.03 2.05
CA SER A 27 21.86 36.65 1.68
C SER A 27 23.00 35.64 1.70
N ALA A 28 24.08 35.90 0.96
CA ALA A 28 25.26 35.02 0.96
C ALA A 28 25.86 34.83 2.38
N GLU A 29 25.72 35.84 3.25
CA GLU A 29 26.14 35.76 4.66
C GLU A 29 25.22 34.84 5.48
N GLU A 30 23.91 34.90 5.26
CA GLU A 30 22.93 34.01 5.89
C GLU A 30 23.03 32.56 5.38
N GLU A 31 23.32 32.38 4.08
CA GLU A 31 23.59 31.07 3.47
C GLU A 31 24.84 30.43 4.08
N ALA A 32 25.94 31.19 4.17
CA ALA A 32 27.16 30.73 4.84
C ALA A 32 26.93 30.42 6.34
N ALA A 33 26.05 31.18 7.01
CA ALA A 33 25.68 30.92 8.40
C ALA A 33 24.87 29.62 8.55
N LEU A 34 23.91 29.36 7.65
CA LEU A 34 23.16 28.10 7.63
C LEU A 34 24.06 26.91 7.32
N ASP A 35 24.96 27.03 6.34
CA ASP A 35 25.95 26.00 6.03
C ASP A 35 26.87 25.70 7.22
N ALA A 36 27.26 26.72 7.98
CA ALA A 36 28.05 26.54 9.20
C ALA A 36 27.25 25.81 10.30
N LEU A 37 25.96 26.10 10.45
CA LEU A 37 25.07 25.40 11.38
C LEU A 37 24.89 23.94 10.97
N ASP A 38 24.67 23.68 9.69
CA ASP A 38 24.57 22.34 9.10
C ASP A 38 25.87 21.54 9.29
N ALA A 39 27.03 22.18 9.09
CA ALA A 39 28.33 21.56 9.33
C ALA A 39 28.52 21.18 10.81
N GLN A 40 28.17 22.09 11.73
CA GLN A 40 28.17 21.80 13.16
C GLN A 40 27.21 20.67 13.53
N GLU A 41 26.04 20.61 12.89
CA GLU A 41 25.08 19.52 13.10
C GLU A 41 25.63 18.18 12.60
N ARG A 42 26.23 18.16 11.41
CA ARG A 42 26.90 16.96 10.85
C ARG A 42 28.03 16.48 11.75
N GLU A 43 28.85 17.37 12.30
CA GLU A 43 29.88 16.98 13.26
C GLU A 43 29.30 16.39 14.55
N LYS A 44 28.24 17.00 15.11
CA LYS A 44 27.55 16.46 16.28
C LYS A 44 26.98 15.07 16.00
N ARG A 45 26.37 14.87 14.82
CA ARG A 45 25.85 13.57 14.38
C ARG A 45 26.98 12.53 14.23
N ARG A 46 28.14 12.89 13.69
CA ARG A 46 29.29 11.99 13.55
C ARG A 46 29.93 11.59 14.88
N LYS A 47 29.83 12.43 15.91
CA LYS A 47 30.35 12.14 17.26
C LYS A 47 29.55 11.04 17.97
N VAL A 48 28.29 10.82 17.58
CA VAL A 48 27.45 9.75 18.11
C VAL A 48 27.47 8.60 17.10
N SER A 49 28.06 7.48 17.48
CA SER A 49 28.03 6.28 16.64
C SER A 49 26.58 5.74 16.54
N ASP A 50 26.28 5.05 15.43
CA ASP A 50 24.98 4.39 15.26
C ASP A 50 24.71 3.38 16.38
N ALA A 51 25.75 2.69 16.85
CA ALA A 51 25.68 1.79 18.00
C ALA A 51 25.27 2.54 19.29
N ALA A 52 25.90 3.67 19.61
CA ALA A 52 25.57 4.47 20.79
C ALA A 52 24.13 5.03 20.71
N ARG A 53 23.69 5.41 19.51
CA ARG A 53 22.31 5.82 19.27
C ARG A 53 21.33 4.67 19.47
N ALA A 54 21.63 3.49 18.93
CA ALA A 54 20.80 2.30 19.10
C ALA A 54 20.69 1.89 20.58
N GLU A 55 21.81 1.87 21.30
CA GLU A 55 21.83 1.61 22.75
C GLU A 55 20.98 2.59 23.54
N TYR A 56 21.08 3.89 23.24
CA TYR A 56 20.25 4.90 23.88
C TYR A 56 18.76 4.65 23.63
N LEU A 57 18.37 4.37 22.37
CA LEU A 57 16.98 4.11 22.01
C LEU A 57 16.44 2.85 22.68
N VAL A 58 17.25 1.79 22.79
CA VAL A 58 16.87 0.56 23.51
C VAL A 58 16.68 0.84 25.00
N ARG A 59 17.60 1.57 25.62
CA ARG A 59 17.50 1.95 27.05
C ARG A 59 16.28 2.82 27.33
N ASP A 60 16.04 3.82 26.50
CA ASP A 60 14.87 4.69 26.58
C ASP A 60 13.57 3.88 26.41
N ALA A 61 13.50 2.97 25.43
CA ALA A 61 12.34 2.12 25.21
C ALA A 61 12.07 1.15 26.38
N MET A 62 13.13 0.60 27.01
CA MET A 62 13.02 -0.20 28.23
C MET A 62 12.49 0.63 29.40
N ALA A 63 13.00 1.84 29.61
CA ALA A 63 12.54 2.73 30.68
C ALA A 63 11.06 3.11 30.55
N HIS A 64 10.57 3.21 29.31
CA HIS A 64 9.16 3.46 29.00
C HIS A 64 8.28 2.19 29.02
N GLY A 65 8.82 1.02 29.38
CA GLY A 65 8.05 -0.23 29.43
C GLY A 65 7.54 -0.71 28.06
N LYS A 66 8.14 -0.25 26.94
CA LYS A 66 7.69 -0.64 25.59
C LYS A 66 7.83 -2.14 25.31
N PHE A 67 8.59 -2.86 26.15
CA PHE A 67 8.79 -4.31 26.07
C PHE A 67 7.95 -5.12 27.10
N ASP A 68 7.14 -4.47 27.95
CA ASP A 68 6.45 -5.17 29.04
C ASP A 68 5.23 -5.99 28.56
N ASN A 69 4.61 -5.59 27.45
CA ASN A 69 3.42 -6.25 26.89
C ASN A 69 3.64 -6.74 25.44
N LEU A 70 4.74 -7.46 25.21
CA LEU A 70 4.99 -8.08 23.91
C LEU A 70 3.97 -9.19 23.64
N LYS A 71 3.58 -9.35 22.37
CA LYS A 71 2.58 -10.34 21.91
C LYS A 71 2.80 -11.77 22.46
N TYR A 72 4.07 -12.14 22.60
CA TYR A 72 4.52 -13.45 23.07
C TYR A 72 5.23 -13.41 24.44
N ALA A 73 5.09 -12.33 25.22
CA ALA A 73 5.64 -12.28 26.57
C ALA A 73 5.10 -13.46 27.42
N GLY A 74 6.01 -14.29 27.94
CA GLY A 74 5.67 -15.48 28.72
C GLY A 74 5.02 -16.63 27.94
N LYS A 75 4.83 -16.51 26.62
CA LYS A 75 4.28 -17.57 25.76
C LYS A 75 5.41 -18.31 25.05
N PRO A 76 5.24 -19.60 24.70
CA PRO A 76 6.19 -20.29 23.84
C PRO A 76 6.33 -19.54 22.52
N ILE A 77 7.56 -19.39 22.05
CA ILE A 77 7.85 -18.77 20.76
C ILE A 77 7.40 -19.75 19.66
N PRO A 78 6.50 -19.33 18.74
CA PRO A 78 6.09 -20.19 17.63
C PRO A 78 7.30 -20.62 16.78
N GLY A 79 7.40 -21.91 16.47
CA GLY A 79 8.51 -22.46 15.66
C GLY A 79 9.84 -22.68 16.41
N LEU A 80 9.88 -22.44 17.73
CA LEU A 80 11.08 -22.70 18.54
C LEU A 80 11.30 -24.21 18.73
N GLY A 81 12.42 -24.72 18.23
CA GLY A 81 12.77 -26.15 18.28
C GLY A 81 12.54 -26.90 16.96
N GLU A 82 11.99 -26.24 15.95
CA GLU A 82 12.03 -26.73 14.57
C GLU A 82 13.44 -26.58 13.98
N SER A 83 13.74 -27.31 12.89
CA SER A 83 15.01 -27.18 12.19
C SER A 83 15.26 -25.71 11.81
N TYR A 84 16.48 -25.22 12.03
CA TYR A 84 16.83 -23.83 11.66
C TYR A 84 16.56 -23.59 10.18
N ASP A 85 15.63 -22.66 9.90
CA ASP A 85 15.27 -22.23 8.57
C ASP A 85 15.84 -20.83 8.34
N PRO A 86 16.86 -20.63 7.48
CA PRO A 86 17.42 -19.31 7.18
C PRO A 86 16.38 -18.28 6.71
N ASP A 87 15.28 -18.75 6.10
CA ASP A 87 14.24 -17.92 5.49
C ASP A 87 13.03 -17.71 6.41
N TRP A 88 13.12 -18.07 7.70
CA TRP A 88 12.01 -17.97 8.66
C TRP A 88 11.37 -16.58 8.71
N TRP A 89 12.19 -15.54 8.62
CA TRP A 89 11.74 -14.14 8.68
C TRP A 89 11.06 -13.70 7.39
N VAL A 90 11.46 -14.26 6.24
CA VAL A 90 10.84 -14.03 4.92
C VAL A 90 9.48 -14.69 4.88
N LYS A 91 9.38 -15.96 5.30
CA LYS A 91 8.09 -16.67 5.42
C LYS A 91 7.15 -15.94 6.37
N GLY A 92 7.66 -15.49 7.52
CA GLY A 92 6.91 -14.66 8.46
C GLY A 92 6.48 -13.31 7.88
N LEU A 93 7.26 -12.71 6.98
CA LEU A 93 6.90 -11.48 6.25
C LEU A 93 5.80 -11.71 5.22
N ILE A 94 5.95 -12.74 4.40
CA ILE A 94 4.93 -13.11 3.41
C ILE A 94 3.60 -13.39 4.11
N GLN A 95 3.62 -14.13 5.22
CA GLN A 95 2.41 -14.45 5.96
C GLN A 95 1.79 -13.23 6.66
N ARG A 96 2.59 -12.36 7.29
CA ARG A 96 2.05 -11.22 8.06
C ARG A 96 1.44 -10.14 7.17
N GLU A 97 2.06 -9.88 6.01
CA GLU A 97 1.61 -8.85 5.06
C GLU A 97 0.69 -9.44 3.97
N ASN A 98 0.38 -10.74 4.05
CA ASN A 98 -0.40 -11.48 3.07
C ASN A 98 0.08 -11.26 1.63
N ILE A 99 1.40 -11.33 1.43
CA ILE A 99 2.02 -11.06 0.13
C ILE A 99 1.71 -12.21 -0.82
N SER A 100 1.00 -11.91 -1.90
CA SER A 100 0.67 -12.84 -2.98
C SER A 100 1.43 -12.47 -4.27
N GLY A 101 1.30 -13.31 -5.30
CA GLY A 101 1.95 -13.06 -6.59
C GLY A 101 3.47 -13.32 -6.61
N LEU A 102 4.04 -13.78 -5.50
CA LEU A 102 5.44 -14.19 -5.40
C LEU A 102 5.54 -15.70 -5.64
N GLY A 103 5.93 -16.08 -6.86
CA GLY A 103 6.15 -17.49 -7.18
C GLY A 103 6.55 -17.73 -8.62
N PRO A 104 6.97 -18.97 -8.96
CA PRO A 104 7.20 -19.36 -10.34
C PRO A 104 5.94 -19.15 -11.18
N ALA A 105 6.09 -18.72 -12.44
CA ALA A 105 4.98 -18.47 -13.35
C ALA A 105 4.00 -19.66 -13.44
N ALA A 106 4.52 -20.90 -13.41
CA ALA A 106 3.71 -22.12 -13.43
C ALA A 106 2.68 -22.19 -12.28
N ILE A 107 3.05 -21.75 -11.07
CA ILE A 107 2.16 -21.75 -9.91
C ILE A 107 1.20 -20.58 -9.98
N LEU A 108 1.70 -19.39 -10.30
CA LEU A 108 0.89 -18.18 -10.40
C LEU A 108 -0.22 -18.32 -11.45
N LEU A 109 0.10 -18.82 -12.64
CA LEU A 109 -0.87 -19.02 -13.71
C LEU A 109 -1.95 -20.04 -13.35
N ARG A 110 -1.64 -21.03 -12.51
CA ARG A 110 -2.63 -21.99 -12.04
C ARG A 110 -3.61 -21.36 -11.05
N THR A 111 -3.11 -20.53 -10.14
CA THR A 111 -3.96 -19.75 -9.23
C THR A 111 -4.82 -18.78 -10.02
N GLU A 112 -4.24 -18.07 -10.99
CA GLU A 112 -4.98 -17.17 -11.85
C GLU A 112 -6.07 -17.87 -12.68
N ASP A 113 -5.79 -19.06 -13.25
CA ASP A 113 -6.77 -19.86 -14.00
C ASP A 113 -7.96 -20.28 -13.11
N ALA A 114 -7.71 -20.60 -11.84
CA ALA A 114 -8.76 -20.95 -10.87
C ALA A 114 -9.64 -19.74 -10.49
N GLU A 115 -9.07 -18.53 -10.50
CA GLU A 115 -9.79 -17.28 -10.22
C GLU A 115 -10.40 -16.63 -11.46
N LEU A 116 -10.06 -17.13 -12.66
CA LEU A 116 -10.34 -16.47 -13.92
C LEU A 116 -11.83 -16.26 -14.15
N ASP A 117 -12.65 -17.29 -13.90
CA ASP A 117 -14.10 -17.23 -14.12
C ASP A 117 -14.73 -16.09 -13.30
N ALA A 118 -14.35 -15.95 -12.02
CA ALA A 118 -14.81 -14.87 -11.15
C ALA A 118 -14.34 -13.48 -11.64
N LYS A 119 -13.10 -13.38 -12.15
CA LYS A 119 -12.57 -12.15 -12.72
C LYS A 119 -13.30 -11.74 -14.01
N LEU A 120 -13.67 -12.71 -14.85
CA LEU A 120 -14.45 -12.45 -16.07
C LEU A 120 -15.87 -11.97 -15.71
N ASP A 121 -16.50 -12.59 -14.73
CA ASP A 121 -17.85 -12.23 -14.27
C ASP A 121 -17.93 -10.80 -13.69
N ALA A 122 -16.81 -10.29 -13.19
CA ALA A 122 -16.68 -8.90 -12.72
C ALA A 122 -16.56 -7.86 -13.86
N GLN A 123 -16.21 -8.26 -15.08
CA GLN A 123 -16.05 -7.33 -16.22
C GLN A 123 -17.38 -6.91 -16.80
N TYR A 124 -17.53 -5.68 -17.28
CA TYR A 124 -18.82 -5.17 -17.77
C TYR A 124 -18.99 -5.28 -19.28
N THR A 125 -17.89 -5.27 -20.03
CA THR A 125 -17.92 -5.32 -21.49
C THR A 125 -17.24 -6.57 -22.01
N GLU A 126 -17.67 -7.01 -23.20
CA GLU A 126 -17.02 -8.15 -23.86
C GLU A 126 -15.58 -7.85 -24.24
N GLN A 127 -15.27 -6.61 -24.60
CA GLN A 127 -13.91 -6.24 -24.95
C GLN A 127 -12.97 -6.46 -23.76
N GLN A 128 -13.39 -6.09 -22.55
CA GLN A 128 -12.62 -6.35 -21.32
C GLN A 128 -12.39 -7.84 -21.09
N VAL A 129 -13.40 -8.68 -21.33
CA VAL A 129 -13.30 -10.14 -21.22
C VAL A 129 -12.30 -10.69 -22.25
N ARG A 130 -12.40 -10.25 -23.51
CA ARG A 130 -11.47 -10.66 -24.58
C ARG A 130 -10.04 -10.25 -24.26
N ASP A 131 -9.82 -9.00 -23.84
CA ASP A 131 -8.49 -8.48 -23.51
C ASP A 131 -7.85 -9.27 -22.35
N LEU A 132 -8.63 -9.57 -21.31
CA LEU A 132 -8.16 -10.35 -20.15
C LEU A 132 -7.79 -11.79 -20.54
N LEU A 133 -8.63 -12.44 -21.34
CA LEU A 133 -8.36 -13.80 -21.85
C LEU A 133 -7.12 -13.83 -22.76
N GLN A 134 -6.96 -12.84 -23.63
CA GLN A 134 -5.81 -12.74 -24.52
C GLN A 134 -4.52 -12.50 -23.74
N ASP A 135 -4.54 -11.63 -22.72
CA ASP A 135 -3.39 -11.42 -21.86
C ASP A 135 -3.02 -12.68 -21.07
N PHE A 136 -4.00 -13.36 -20.48
CA PHE A 136 -3.81 -14.63 -19.78
C PHE A 136 -3.17 -15.68 -20.70
N ASN A 137 -3.73 -15.87 -21.90
CA ASN A 137 -3.21 -16.82 -22.88
C ASN A 137 -1.78 -16.48 -23.31
N ARG A 138 -1.49 -15.20 -23.56
CA ARG A 138 -0.14 -14.73 -23.88
C ARG A 138 0.83 -15.12 -22.77
N ARG A 139 0.50 -14.83 -21.50
CA ARG A 139 1.35 -15.17 -20.34
C ARG A 139 1.55 -16.68 -20.17
N VAL A 140 0.53 -17.50 -20.44
CA VAL A 140 0.65 -18.97 -20.45
C VAL A 140 1.61 -19.44 -21.55
N ILE A 141 1.49 -18.88 -22.76
CA ILE A 141 2.35 -19.23 -23.90
C ILE A 141 3.79 -18.81 -23.63
N ASP A 142 4.01 -17.59 -23.14
CA ASP A 142 5.34 -17.06 -22.83
C ASP A 142 6.00 -17.88 -21.72
N ALA A 143 5.26 -18.21 -20.65
CA ALA A 143 5.76 -19.06 -19.58
C ALA A 143 6.15 -20.48 -20.06
N ARG A 144 5.43 -21.04 -21.04
CA ARG A 144 5.78 -22.33 -21.66
C ARG A 144 6.98 -22.24 -22.60
N ARG A 145 7.15 -21.11 -23.28
CA ARG A 145 8.30 -20.84 -24.16
C ARG A 145 9.57 -20.55 -23.37
N GLN A 146 9.43 -20.09 -22.14
CA GLN A 146 10.54 -19.80 -21.25
C GLN A 146 11.34 -21.10 -20.96
N LEU A 147 12.55 -21.20 -21.49
CA LEU A 147 13.50 -22.30 -21.20
C LEU A 147 14.28 -22.07 -19.89
N GLN A 148 13.77 -21.25 -18.97
CA GLN A 148 14.48 -20.84 -17.75
C GLN A 148 14.53 -21.92 -16.65
N GLY A 149 14.06 -23.13 -16.94
CA GLY A 149 13.91 -24.19 -15.94
C GLY A 149 12.82 -23.87 -14.92
N GLY A 150 12.55 -24.82 -14.03
CA GLY A 150 11.51 -24.73 -13.01
C GLY A 150 10.33 -25.68 -13.23
N PRO A 151 9.30 -25.60 -12.37
CA PRO A 151 8.13 -26.48 -12.45
C PRO A 151 7.44 -26.36 -13.82
N PRO A 152 6.97 -27.47 -14.42
CA PRO A 152 6.35 -27.45 -15.73
C PRO A 152 5.05 -26.63 -15.75
N VAL A 153 4.88 -25.79 -16.78
CA VAL A 153 3.65 -25.00 -16.98
C VAL A 153 2.56 -25.87 -17.62
N ILE A 154 1.72 -26.46 -16.78
CA ILE A 154 0.62 -27.34 -17.18
C ILE A 154 -0.72 -26.62 -17.39
N THR A 155 -0.82 -25.34 -17.00
CA THR A 155 -2.03 -24.51 -17.17
C THR A 155 -2.41 -24.41 -18.64
N LYS A 156 -3.68 -24.63 -18.97
CA LYS A 156 -4.20 -24.61 -20.35
C LYS A 156 -4.52 -23.18 -20.79
N THR A 157 -4.42 -22.92 -22.08
CA THR A 157 -4.98 -21.71 -22.69
C THR A 157 -6.50 -21.84 -22.77
N ARG A 158 -7.20 -20.70 -22.71
CA ARG A 158 -8.66 -20.59 -22.75
C ARG A 158 -9.08 -20.13 -24.14
N GLU A 159 -10.04 -20.79 -24.77
CA GLU A 159 -10.55 -20.35 -26.07
C GLU A 159 -11.41 -19.09 -25.89
N VAL A 160 -11.09 -18.01 -26.60
CA VAL A 160 -11.62 -16.68 -26.26
C VAL A 160 -13.11 -16.59 -26.53
N GLU A 161 -13.55 -17.04 -27.70
CA GLU A 161 -14.96 -16.91 -28.09
C GLU A 161 -15.87 -17.82 -27.25
N ASP A 162 -15.42 -19.03 -26.92
CA ASP A 162 -16.15 -19.95 -26.03
C ASP A 162 -16.37 -19.34 -24.63
N GLU A 163 -15.34 -18.70 -24.06
CA GLU A 163 -15.45 -18.07 -22.75
C GLU A 163 -16.31 -16.80 -22.77
N VAL A 164 -16.28 -16.04 -23.87
CA VAL A 164 -17.19 -14.89 -24.06
C VAL A 164 -18.65 -15.35 -24.15
N GLU A 165 -18.93 -16.44 -24.85
CA GLU A 165 -20.28 -17.01 -24.93
C GLU A 165 -20.77 -17.51 -23.56
N ARG A 166 -19.90 -18.20 -22.81
CA ARG A 166 -20.21 -18.62 -21.42
C ARG A 166 -20.48 -17.43 -20.52
N TRP A 167 -19.66 -16.38 -20.60
CA TRP A 167 -19.84 -15.15 -19.85
C TRP A 167 -21.17 -14.45 -20.17
N ARG A 168 -21.51 -14.33 -21.47
CA ARG A 168 -22.81 -13.79 -21.92
C ARG A 168 -23.97 -14.60 -21.35
N SER A 169 -23.85 -15.92 -21.38
CA SER A 169 -24.87 -16.85 -20.87
C SER A 169 -25.07 -16.69 -19.35
N ARG A 170 -23.98 -16.63 -18.57
CA ARG A 170 -24.05 -16.38 -17.12
C ARG A 170 -24.69 -15.02 -16.79
N ARG A 171 -24.36 -14.00 -17.58
CA ARG A 171 -24.96 -12.66 -17.47
C ARG A 171 -26.45 -12.65 -17.78
N ALA A 172 -26.87 -13.29 -18.87
CA ALA A 172 -28.28 -13.38 -19.24
C ALA A 172 -29.09 -14.10 -18.15
N ALA A 173 -28.57 -15.20 -17.60
CA ALA A 173 -29.23 -15.92 -16.51
C ALA A 173 -29.44 -15.05 -15.26
N ARG A 174 -28.46 -14.21 -14.90
CA ARG A 174 -28.57 -13.27 -13.76
C ARG A 174 -29.62 -12.17 -13.97
N VAL A 175 -29.84 -11.74 -15.22
CA VAL A 175 -30.85 -10.73 -15.55
C VAL A 175 -32.26 -11.34 -15.54
N VAL A 176 -32.38 -12.62 -15.87
CA VAL A 176 -33.66 -13.35 -15.93
C VAL A 176 -34.17 -13.74 -14.54
N GLU A 177 -33.31 -13.81 -13.52
CA GLU A 177 -33.75 -14.01 -12.13
C GLU A 177 -34.49 -12.74 -11.64
N PRO A 178 -35.83 -12.78 -11.52
CA PRO A 178 -36.58 -11.60 -11.13
C PRO A 178 -36.16 -11.20 -9.71
N PRO A 179 -36.06 -9.89 -9.41
CA PRO A 179 -35.81 -9.46 -8.03
C PRO A 179 -36.88 -10.12 -7.16
N ALA A 180 -36.43 -10.86 -6.14
CA ALA A 180 -37.33 -11.45 -5.14
C ALA A 180 -38.33 -10.37 -4.74
N GLU A 181 -39.62 -10.63 -4.95
CA GLU A 181 -40.67 -9.68 -4.66
C GLU A 181 -40.42 -9.11 -3.27
N PRO A 182 -40.31 -7.78 -3.10
CA PRO A 182 -40.06 -7.22 -1.80
C PRO A 182 -41.17 -7.71 -0.90
N GLU A 183 -40.83 -8.56 0.08
CA GLU A 183 -41.77 -9.04 1.07
C GLU A 183 -42.43 -7.78 1.63
N GLN A 184 -43.72 -7.61 1.33
CA GLN A 184 -44.43 -6.40 1.69
C GLN A 184 -44.45 -6.32 3.21
N GLY A 185 -43.45 -5.62 3.76
CA GLY A 185 -43.23 -5.47 5.17
C GLY A 185 -44.55 -4.97 5.76
N ARG A 186 -45.14 -5.80 6.63
CA ARG A 186 -46.44 -5.51 7.24
C ARG A 186 -46.37 -4.12 7.87
N SER A 187 -47.02 -3.16 7.20
CA SER A 187 -47.07 -1.76 7.58
C SER A 187 -47.40 -1.62 9.06
N TRP A 188 -46.50 -0.98 9.81
CA TRP A 188 -46.61 -0.77 11.25
C TRP A 188 -47.92 -0.07 11.65
N TRP A 189 -48.49 0.73 10.74
CA TRP A 189 -49.78 1.41 10.90
C TRP A 189 -50.98 0.45 11.00
N LYS A 190 -50.94 -0.73 10.36
CA LYS A 190 -52.01 -1.74 10.48
C LYS A 190 -52.08 -2.37 11.88
N ARG A 191 -51.01 -2.30 12.68
CA ARG A 191 -51.01 -2.76 14.08
C ARG A 191 -51.55 -1.70 15.04
N LEU A 192 -51.43 -0.42 14.72
CA LEU A 192 -51.89 0.67 15.58
C LEU A 192 -53.43 0.86 15.58
N TRP A 193 -54.13 0.40 14.54
CA TRP A 193 -55.59 0.55 14.41
C TRP A 193 -56.42 -0.65 14.89
N LYS A 194 -55.79 -1.76 15.30
CA LYS A 194 -56.49 -2.96 15.81
C LYS A 194 -56.50 -3.07 17.34
N GLY A 195 -56.14 -2.00 18.05
CA GLY A 195 -56.01 -1.99 19.51
C GLY A 195 -56.71 -0.81 20.18
N THR A 196 -58.00 -0.61 19.89
CA THR A 196 -58.90 0.22 20.72
C THR A 196 -60.33 -0.27 20.50
N GLY A 197 -60.76 -1.16 21.38
CA GLY A 197 -62.10 -1.73 21.47
C GLY A 197 -62.21 -2.49 22.76
#